data_AF-A0A0C9UWX7-F1
#
_entry.id   AF-A0A0C9UWX7-F1
#
_cell.length_a   1.000
_cell.length_b   1.000
_cell.length_c   1.000
_cell.angle_alpha   90.00
_cell.angle_beta   90.00
_cell.angle_gamma   90.00
#
_symmetry.space_group_name_H-M   'P 1'
#
loop_
_entity.id
_entity.type
_entity.pdbx_description
1 polymer ?
#
loop_
_entity_poly.entity_id
_entity_poly.type
_entity_poly.pdbx_seq_one_letter_code
_entity_poly.pdbx_strand_id
1 'polypeptide(L)'
;YLTSIYQAATNVVFALGPPAIVLGTSGNFVVLAKTGIATVPNSVITGNIGVSPVSATAITGFSLTEDPSGTFATSTQVVGRVFAADFTTPTPSNIGNAVLAMQAAFTDGNSRRTNAVINVGAGTLTGLTLAPGLYTWSTTVSVVTSLTLSGSAADTWILQIAGGLNLAPAQSIILSGGALAKNVFWVVSGSVSIGGTSSFAGILLA
;
A
#
# COMPACT_ATOMS: atom_id res chain seq x y z
N TYR A 1 -3.34 55.90 21.40
CA TYR A 1 -2.70 54.61 21.07
C TYR A 1 -3.79 53.66 20.60
N LEU A 2 -3.93 53.47 19.29
CA LEU A 2 -4.84 52.49 18.71
C LEU A 2 -4.05 51.20 18.49
N THR A 3 -4.33 50.18 19.28
CA THR A 3 -3.78 48.83 19.11
C THR A 3 -4.51 48.13 17.98
N SER A 4 -3.90 48.06 16.80
CA SER A 4 -4.34 47.15 15.74
C SER A 4 -4.15 45.71 16.19
N ILE A 5 -5.26 44.99 16.30
CA ILE A 5 -5.27 43.55 16.57
C ILE A 5 -5.05 42.87 15.22
N TYR A 6 -3.84 42.43 14.92
CA TYR A 6 -3.59 41.51 13.81
C TYR A 6 -4.09 40.12 14.23
N GLN A 7 -5.31 39.75 13.83
CA GLN A 7 -5.67 38.33 13.80
C GLN A 7 -4.96 37.69 12.61
N ALA A 8 -3.87 36.98 12.86
CA ALA A 8 -3.37 36.01 11.91
C ALA A 8 -4.39 34.86 11.87
N ALA A 9 -5.22 34.83 10.82
CA ALA A 9 -5.99 33.63 10.49
C ALA A 9 -4.99 32.54 10.08
N THR A 10 -4.65 31.65 11.01
CA THR A 10 -3.95 30.43 10.66
C THR A 10 -4.97 29.52 9.97
N ASN A 11 -4.83 29.32 8.66
CA ASN A 11 -5.55 28.25 7.97
C ASN A 11 -5.03 26.91 8.51
N VAL A 12 -5.63 26.43 9.60
CA VAL A 12 -5.43 25.06 10.04
C VAL A 12 -6.23 24.17 9.09
N VAL A 13 -5.59 23.67 8.04
CA VAL A 13 -6.14 22.58 7.25
C VAL A 13 -6.03 21.34 8.12
N PHE A 14 -7.12 20.95 8.78
CA PHE A 14 -7.18 19.65 9.44
C PHE A 14 -7.14 18.57 8.36
N ALA A 15 -6.18 17.65 8.46
CA ALA A 15 -6.16 16.45 7.64
C ALA A 15 -7.46 15.68 7.86
N LEU A 16 -8.18 15.40 6.77
CA LEU A 16 -9.39 14.59 6.81
C LEU A 16 -9.03 13.10 6.74
N GLY A 17 -9.90 12.28 7.33
CA GLY A 17 -9.72 10.83 7.41
C GLY A 17 -9.01 10.36 8.70
N PRO A 18 -8.86 9.05 8.87
CA PRO A 18 -8.18 8.48 10.04
C PRO A 18 -6.67 8.78 10.02
N PRO A 19 -5.97 8.74 11.16
CA PRO A 19 -4.52 8.79 11.17
C PRO A 19 -3.91 7.73 10.23
N ALA A 20 -2.86 8.08 9.49
CA ALA A 20 -2.17 7.13 8.61
C ALA A 20 -1.72 5.86 9.37
N ILE A 21 -1.67 4.73 8.67
CA ILE A 21 -1.17 3.47 9.24
C ILE A 21 0.36 3.54 9.28
N VAL A 22 0.96 3.21 10.42
CA VAL A 22 2.42 3.21 10.59
C VAL A 22 2.99 1.91 10.02
N LEU A 23 3.71 2.01 8.90
CA LEU A 23 4.31 0.84 8.22
C LEU A 23 5.57 0.32 8.93
N GLY A 24 6.21 1.13 9.77
CA GLY A 24 7.51 0.80 10.34
C GLY A 24 8.54 0.46 9.27
N THR A 25 9.34 -0.58 9.51
CA THR A 25 10.40 -1.03 8.58
C THR A 25 9.87 -1.66 7.30
N SER A 26 8.58 -2.04 7.22
CA SER A 26 7.98 -2.51 5.97
C SER A 26 7.88 -1.40 4.91
N GLY A 27 7.83 -0.12 5.33
CA GLY A 27 7.83 1.03 4.44
C GLY A 27 9.11 1.24 3.63
N ASN A 28 10.16 0.45 3.89
CA ASN A 28 11.41 0.45 3.10
C ASN A 28 11.34 -0.43 1.84
N PHE A 29 10.21 -1.12 1.62
CA PHE A 29 10.00 -2.07 0.53
C PHE A 29 8.85 -1.62 -0.36
N VAL A 30 9.01 -1.79 -1.67
CA VAL A 30 7.92 -1.64 -2.64
C VAL A 30 7.13 -2.94 -2.79
N VAL A 31 7.76 -4.10 -2.55
CA VAL A 31 7.09 -5.39 -2.42
C VAL A 31 7.72 -6.17 -1.28
N LEU A 32 6.91 -6.57 -0.30
CA LEU A 32 7.33 -7.43 0.81
C LEU A 32 6.32 -8.58 0.93
N ALA A 33 6.79 -9.81 0.92
CA ALA A 33 5.91 -10.99 0.94
C ALA A 33 6.42 -12.07 1.89
N LYS A 34 5.50 -12.88 2.42
CA LYS A 34 5.87 -14.00 3.30
C LYS A 34 6.25 -15.28 2.56
N THR A 35 5.65 -15.52 1.39
CA THR A 35 5.63 -16.82 0.73
C THR A 35 6.32 -16.84 -0.63
N GLY A 36 6.48 -15.70 -1.29
CA GLY A 36 7.19 -15.61 -2.56
C GLY A 36 6.81 -14.37 -3.37
N ILE A 37 7.61 -14.07 -4.39
CA ILE A 37 7.37 -13.01 -5.38
C ILE A 37 7.71 -13.58 -6.75
N ALA A 38 6.79 -13.51 -7.70
CA ALA A 38 7.00 -14.00 -9.06
C ALA A 38 6.74 -12.91 -10.08
N THR A 39 7.44 -12.95 -11.21
CA THR A 39 7.22 -12.05 -12.35
C THR A 39 7.17 -12.82 -13.67
N VAL A 40 6.11 -12.60 -14.45
CA VAL A 40 5.93 -13.07 -15.84
C VAL A 40 4.95 -12.13 -16.56
N PRO A 41 5.30 -11.51 -17.69
CA PRO A 41 6.66 -11.32 -18.22
C PRO A 41 7.47 -10.35 -17.34
N ASN A 42 8.66 -9.95 -17.78
CA ASN A 42 9.54 -9.06 -17.00
C ASN A 42 8.81 -7.78 -16.52
N SER A 43 8.96 -7.49 -15.23
CA SER A 43 8.48 -6.28 -14.57
C SER A 43 9.52 -5.16 -14.59
N VAL A 44 9.08 -3.93 -14.28
CA VAL A 44 9.94 -2.80 -13.93
C VAL A 44 9.56 -2.33 -12.53
N ILE A 45 10.47 -2.48 -11.58
CA ILE A 45 10.24 -2.23 -10.15
C ILE A 45 11.21 -1.14 -9.68
N THR A 46 10.70 -0.14 -8.98
CA THR A 46 11.52 0.90 -8.33
C THR A 46 11.34 0.81 -6.83
N GLY A 47 12.43 0.50 -6.11
CA GLY A 47 12.43 0.23 -4.68
C GLY A 47 12.85 -1.20 -4.35
N ASN A 48 13.02 -1.47 -3.06
CA ASN A 48 13.48 -2.78 -2.59
C ASN A 48 12.33 -3.80 -2.58
N ILE A 49 12.66 -5.05 -2.89
CA ILE A 49 11.73 -6.17 -2.72
C ILE A 49 12.29 -7.17 -1.72
N GLY A 50 11.44 -7.94 -1.07
CA GLY A 50 11.94 -9.05 -0.27
C GLY A 50 10.93 -10.06 0.22
N VAL A 51 11.47 -11.21 0.65
CA VAL A 51 10.69 -12.32 1.18
C VAL A 51 11.21 -12.81 2.53
N SER A 52 10.29 -13.12 3.45
CA SER A 52 10.62 -13.77 4.73
C SER A 52 9.36 -14.36 5.37
N PRO A 53 9.39 -15.59 5.90
CA PRO A 53 10.58 -16.38 6.27
C PRO A 53 11.13 -17.28 5.15
N VAL A 54 10.55 -17.26 3.95
CA VAL A 54 11.05 -18.09 2.84
C VAL A 54 12.39 -17.61 2.28
N SER A 55 13.09 -18.51 1.60
CA SER A 55 14.36 -18.27 0.93
C SER A 55 14.21 -17.51 -0.39
N ALA A 56 15.34 -17.01 -0.92
CA ALA A 56 15.43 -16.31 -2.21
C ALA A 56 14.92 -17.17 -3.39
N THR A 57 14.90 -18.50 -3.24
CA THR A 57 14.33 -19.41 -4.25
C THR A 57 12.84 -19.20 -4.50
N ALA A 58 12.11 -18.57 -3.57
CA ALA A 58 10.72 -18.17 -3.74
C ALA A 58 10.55 -16.86 -4.53
N ILE A 59 11.65 -16.20 -4.91
CA ILE A 59 11.68 -15.04 -5.80
C ILE A 59 11.98 -15.52 -7.22
N THR A 60 10.96 -15.72 -8.04
CA THR A 60 11.06 -16.40 -9.34
C THR A 60 10.85 -15.45 -10.52
N GLY A 61 11.51 -15.71 -11.65
CA GLY A 61 11.43 -14.89 -12.87
C GLY A 61 12.30 -13.61 -12.88
N PHE A 62 13.02 -13.32 -11.79
CA PHE A 62 13.84 -12.11 -11.67
C PHE A 62 15.29 -12.25 -12.16
N SER A 63 15.75 -13.46 -12.45
CA SER A 63 17.16 -13.74 -12.80
C SER A 63 18.14 -13.08 -11.81
N LEU A 64 17.96 -13.39 -10.52
CA LEU A 64 18.71 -12.75 -9.44
C LEU A 64 20.22 -13.00 -9.57
N THR A 65 21.01 -11.96 -9.32
CA THR A 65 22.46 -12.05 -9.12
C THR A 65 22.77 -11.63 -7.69
N GLU A 66 23.29 -12.56 -6.89
CA GLU A 66 23.67 -12.31 -5.51
C GLU A 66 24.86 -11.35 -5.45
N ASP A 67 24.82 -10.39 -4.52
CA ASP A 67 25.93 -9.49 -4.27
C ASP A 67 27.09 -10.23 -3.57
N PRO A 68 28.36 -9.88 -3.82
CA PRO A 68 29.50 -10.55 -3.17
C PRO A 68 29.48 -10.55 -1.63
N SER A 69 28.77 -9.60 -1.00
CA SER A 69 28.56 -9.62 0.46
C SER A 69 27.63 -10.74 0.95
N GLY A 70 26.86 -11.34 0.03
CA GLY A 70 25.80 -12.31 0.34
C GLY A 70 24.60 -11.70 1.08
N THR A 71 24.53 -10.37 1.24
CA THR A 71 23.49 -9.72 2.05
C THR A 71 22.24 -9.32 1.25
N PHE A 72 22.35 -9.21 -0.08
CA PHE A 72 21.24 -8.91 -0.98
C PHE A 72 21.52 -9.48 -2.36
N ALA A 73 20.52 -9.45 -3.22
CA ALA A 73 20.66 -9.72 -4.64
C ALA A 73 20.17 -8.53 -5.48
N THR A 74 20.50 -8.56 -6.76
CA THR A 74 20.08 -7.56 -7.76
C THR A 74 19.38 -8.23 -8.93
N SER A 75 18.61 -7.44 -9.68
CA SER A 75 17.95 -7.84 -10.93
C SER A 75 17.87 -6.63 -11.85
N THR A 76 17.95 -6.83 -13.16
CA THR A 76 17.72 -5.77 -14.16
C THR A 76 16.29 -5.21 -14.11
N GLN A 77 15.37 -5.96 -13.50
CA GLN A 77 13.96 -5.57 -13.31
C GLN A 77 13.75 -4.70 -12.05
N VAL A 78 14.76 -4.57 -11.17
CA VAL A 78 14.63 -3.92 -9.86
C VAL A 78 15.65 -2.79 -9.74
N VAL A 79 15.18 -1.55 -9.77
CA VAL A 79 15.94 -0.36 -9.36
C VAL A 79 15.90 -0.29 -7.82
N GLY A 80 16.73 -1.12 -7.20
CA GLY A 80 16.76 -1.36 -5.76
C GLY A 80 17.52 -2.62 -5.41
N ARG A 81 17.28 -3.17 -4.22
CA ARG A 81 17.85 -4.43 -3.74
C ARG A 81 16.77 -5.46 -3.50
N VAL A 82 17.14 -6.72 -3.70
CA VAL A 82 16.34 -7.90 -3.38
C VAL A 82 16.85 -8.49 -2.08
N PHE A 83 15.98 -8.79 -1.13
CA PHE A 83 16.34 -9.34 0.17
C PHE A 83 15.55 -10.63 0.45
N ALA A 84 16.19 -11.61 1.09
CA ALA A 84 15.55 -12.87 1.45
C ALA A 84 16.05 -13.37 2.82
N ALA A 85 15.31 -14.29 3.44
CA ALA A 85 15.58 -14.77 4.80
C ALA A 85 16.84 -15.66 4.91
N ASP A 86 17.30 -16.23 3.80
CA ASP A 86 18.49 -17.09 3.70
C ASP A 86 19.78 -16.34 3.34
N PHE A 87 19.72 -15.01 3.17
CA PHE A 87 20.90 -14.18 2.95
C PHE A 87 21.74 -13.98 4.23
N THR A 88 22.95 -13.49 4.04
CA THR A 88 23.92 -13.24 5.10
C THR A 88 23.45 -12.14 6.06
N THR A 89 23.78 -12.28 7.35
CA THR A 89 23.56 -11.27 8.39
C THR A 89 24.08 -9.88 7.93
N PRO A 90 23.33 -8.79 8.16
CA PRO A 90 22.14 -8.65 9.03
C PRO A 90 20.79 -8.89 8.36
N THR A 91 20.76 -9.35 7.10
CA THR A 91 19.52 -9.39 6.30
C THR A 91 18.39 -10.19 6.93
N PRO A 92 18.57 -11.42 7.45
CA PRO A 92 17.47 -12.22 8.01
C PRO A 92 16.73 -11.52 9.14
N SER A 93 17.46 -10.85 10.05
CA SER A 93 16.86 -10.08 11.14
C SER A 93 16.13 -8.84 10.63
N ASN A 94 16.75 -8.09 9.72
CA ASN A 94 16.16 -6.86 9.17
C ASN A 94 14.85 -7.14 8.41
N ILE A 95 14.83 -8.16 7.55
CA ILE A 95 13.62 -8.50 6.80
C ILE A 95 12.57 -9.18 7.68
N GLY A 96 12.97 -9.97 8.68
CA GLY A 96 12.07 -10.50 9.71
C GLY A 96 11.33 -9.37 10.46
N ASN A 97 12.06 -8.33 10.86
CA ASN A 97 11.47 -7.15 11.48
C ASN A 97 10.53 -6.39 10.53
N ALA A 98 10.85 -6.30 9.24
CA ALA A 98 9.97 -5.69 8.24
C ALA A 98 8.65 -6.47 8.10
N VAL A 99 8.68 -7.80 8.10
CA VAL A 99 7.47 -8.64 8.05
C VAL A 99 6.63 -8.53 9.33
N LEU A 100 7.26 -8.37 10.50
CA LEU A 100 6.54 -8.08 11.74
C LEU A 100 5.87 -6.69 11.69
N ALA A 101 6.56 -5.67 11.16
CA ALA A 101 5.99 -4.34 10.99
C ALA A 101 4.82 -4.33 10.00
N MET A 102 4.90 -5.10 8.92
CA MET A 102 3.80 -5.31 7.97
C MET A 102 2.57 -5.95 8.65
N GLN A 103 2.77 -6.98 9.48
CA GLN A 103 1.68 -7.62 10.22
C GLN A 103 1.04 -6.67 11.24
N ALA A 104 1.85 -5.84 11.91
CA ALA A 104 1.34 -4.81 12.81
C ALA A 104 0.52 -3.76 12.05
N ALA A 105 0.99 -3.31 10.88
CA ALA A 105 0.26 -2.37 10.02
C ALA A 105 -1.07 -2.94 9.53
N PHE A 106 -1.10 -4.21 9.10
CA PHE A 106 -2.34 -4.89 8.71
C PHE A 106 -3.33 -5.01 9.88
N THR A 107 -2.83 -5.32 11.07
CA THR A 107 -3.64 -5.41 12.30
C THR A 107 -4.21 -4.06 12.71
N ASP A 108 -3.37 -3.01 12.70
CA ASP A 108 -3.78 -1.62 12.93
C ASP A 108 -4.87 -1.21 11.93
N GLY A 109 -4.61 -1.45 10.65
CA GLY A 109 -5.55 -1.22 9.55
C GLY A 109 -6.91 -1.85 9.80
N ASN A 110 -6.99 -3.13 10.17
CA ASN A 110 -8.24 -3.83 10.47
C ASN A 110 -8.90 -3.41 11.80
N SER A 111 -8.16 -2.75 12.69
CA SER A 111 -8.66 -2.32 13.99
C SER A 111 -9.42 -0.99 13.95
N ARG A 112 -9.32 -0.21 12.86
CA ARG A 112 -9.97 1.11 12.75
C ARG A 112 -11.50 0.98 12.68
N ARG A 113 -12.25 1.80 13.43
CA ARG A 113 -13.73 1.75 13.50
C ARG A 113 -14.41 3.12 13.42
N THR A 114 -13.74 4.17 13.88
CA THR A 114 -14.34 5.51 14.03
C THR A 114 -14.76 6.09 12.69
N ASN A 115 -16.00 6.58 12.61
CA ASN A 115 -16.57 7.26 11.44
C ASN A 115 -16.49 6.44 10.13
N ALA A 116 -16.63 5.12 10.22
CA ALA A 116 -16.63 4.24 9.06
C ALA A 116 -17.84 4.48 8.15
N VAL A 117 -17.57 4.63 6.85
CA VAL A 117 -18.59 4.56 5.79
C VAL A 117 -18.70 3.11 5.34
N ILE A 118 -19.87 2.52 5.55
CA ILE A 118 -20.07 1.07 5.42
C ILE A 118 -20.66 0.73 4.04
N ASN A 119 -20.10 -0.29 3.39
CA ASN A 119 -20.62 -0.96 2.19
C ASN A 119 -20.96 -0.02 1.03
N VAL A 120 -20.09 0.95 0.75
CA VAL A 120 -20.26 1.84 -0.41
C VAL A 120 -20.40 1.01 -1.70
N GLY A 121 -21.41 1.35 -2.52
CA GLY A 121 -21.71 0.63 -3.76
C GLY A 121 -22.10 -0.85 -3.56
N ALA A 122 -22.42 -1.28 -2.34
CA ALA A 122 -22.64 -2.69 -1.99
C ALA A 122 -21.47 -3.61 -2.42
N GLY A 123 -20.24 -3.09 -2.41
CA GLY A 123 -19.04 -3.80 -2.86
C GLY A 123 -18.77 -3.71 -4.37
N THR A 124 -19.65 -3.10 -5.16
CA THR A 124 -19.39 -2.82 -6.58
C THR A 124 -19.22 -1.31 -6.80
N LEU A 125 -17.98 -0.88 -7.01
CA LEU A 125 -17.64 0.53 -7.17
C LEU A 125 -17.67 0.90 -8.66
N THR A 126 -18.61 1.78 -9.03
CA THR A 126 -18.82 2.25 -10.41
C THR A 126 -18.95 3.77 -10.42
N GLY A 127 -17.99 4.46 -11.04
CA GLY A 127 -18.04 5.91 -11.28
C GLY A 127 -17.98 6.75 -10.00
N LEU A 128 -17.40 6.21 -8.94
CA LEU A 128 -17.40 6.85 -7.63
C LEU A 128 -16.19 7.75 -7.44
N THR A 129 -16.42 8.83 -6.69
CA THR A 129 -15.37 9.65 -6.07
C THR A 129 -15.50 9.55 -4.57
N LEU A 130 -14.45 9.10 -3.89
CA LEU A 130 -14.41 8.94 -2.45
C LEU A 130 -13.62 10.07 -1.81
N ALA A 131 -14.27 10.77 -0.87
CA ALA A 131 -13.61 11.73 0.02
C ALA A 131 -12.70 11.00 1.03
N PRO A 132 -11.78 11.70 1.71
CA PRO A 132 -10.94 11.12 2.75
C PRO A 132 -11.77 10.46 3.85
N GLY A 133 -11.35 9.29 4.34
CA GLY A 133 -12.16 8.55 5.30
C GLY A 133 -11.79 7.09 5.50
N LEU A 134 -12.51 6.47 6.44
CA LEU A 134 -12.52 5.03 6.66
C LEU A 134 -13.69 4.43 5.90
N TYR A 135 -13.42 3.47 5.03
CA TYR A 135 -14.42 2.73 4.26
C TYR A 135 -14.33 1.24 4.58
N THR A 136 -15.46 0.59 4.79
CA THR A 136 -15.48 -0.82 5.22
C THR A 136 -16.44 -1.66 4.39
N TRP A 137 -16.00 -2.88 4.04
CA TRP A 137 -16.81 -3.89 3.38
C TRP A 137 -16.61 -5.24 4.06
N SER A 138 -17.72 -5.93 4.34
CA SER A 138 -17.69 -7.31 4.88
C SER A 138 -17.56 -8.38 3.78
N THR A 139 -17.55 -7.98 2.52
CA THR A 139 -17.49 -8.85 1.34
C THR A 139 -16.40 -8.39 0.37
N THR A 140 -16.24 -9.11 -0.73
CA THR A 140 -15.36 -8.72 -1.84
C THR A 140 -15.80 -7.40 -2.46
N VAL A 141 -14.81 -6.55 -2.77
CA VAL A 141 -15.00 -5.30 -3.51
C VAL A 141 -14.53 -5.46 -4.95
N SER A 142 -15.33 -4.98 -5.89
CA SER A 142 -15.01 -4.93 -7.32
C SER A 142 -15.08 -3.48 -7.81
N VAL A 143 -13.95 -2.95 -8.28
CA VAL A 143 -13.84 -1.66 -8.97
C VAL A 143 -14.06 -1.92 -10.45
N VAL A 144 -15.29 -1.68 -10.91
CA VAL A 144 -15.74 -1.99 -12.28
C VAL A 144 -15.38 -0.86 -13.25
N THR A 145 -15.43 0.38 -12.77
CA THR A 145 -14.91 1.55 -13.48
C THR A 145 -13.96 2.33 -12.58
N SER A 146 -13.08 3.14 -13.18
CA SER A 146 -12.09 3.94 -12.45
C SER A 146 -12.68 4.64 -11.21
N LEU A 147 -11.97 4.51 -10.10
CA LEU A 147 -12.34 5.05 -8.78
C LEU A 147 -11.48 6.29 -8.52
N THR A 148 -12.10 7.41 -8.17
CA THR A 148 -11.35 8.62 -7.80
C THR A 148 -11.28 8.75 -6.28
N LEU A 149 -10.10 9.01 -5.74
CA LEU A 149 -9.86 9.44 -4.37
C LEU A 149 -9.50 10.92 -4.43
N SER A 150 -10.36 11.77 -3.85
CA SER A 150 -10.25 13.23 -3.98
C SER A 150 -10.07 13.88 -2.62
N GLY A 151 -8.93 14.51 -2.41
CA GLY A 151 -8.61 15.23 -1.18
C GLY A 151 -7.25 15.91 -1.27
N SER A 152 -6.83 16.55 -0.19
CA SER A 152 -5.56 17.27 -0.10
C SER A 152 -4.37 16.32 0.10
N ALA A 153 -3.16 16.87 0.04
CA ALA A 153 -1.93 16.13 0.31
C ALA A 153 -1.77 15.67 1.77
N ALA A 154 -2.58 16.22 2.69
CA ALA A 154 -2.58 15.85 4.11
C ALA A 154 -3.62 14.78 4.45
N ASP A 155 -4.58 14.56 3.55
CA ASP A 155 -5.74 13.69 3.79
C ASP A 155 -5.40 12.21 3.62
N THR A 156 -6.19 11.35 4.26
CA THR A 156 -5.96 9.90 4.33
C THR A 156 -7.21 9.09 3.99
N TRP A 157 -6.95 7.89 3.43
CA TRP A 157 -7.97 6.89 3.15
C TRP A 157 -7.55 5.56 3.74
N ILE A 158 -8.46 4.91 4.46
CA ILE A 158 -8.31 3.50 4.86
C ILE A 158 -9.50 2.74 4.31
N LEU A 159 -9.23 1.80 3.40
CA LEU A 159 -10.24 0.95 2.77
C LEU A 159 -10.08 -0.47 3.30
N GLN A 160 -10.95 -0.86 4.25
CA GLN A 160 -10.98 -2.19 4.88
C GLN A 160 -11.91 -3.12 4.11
N ILE A 161 -11.37 -4.23 3.60
CA ILE A 161 -12.09 -5.18 2.77
C ILE A 161 -11.91 -6.57 3.38
N ALA A 162 -12.98 -7.14 3.95
CA ALA A 162 -12.93 -8.47 4.54
C ALA A 162 -12.86 -9.60 3.50
N GLY A 163 -13.34 -9.34 2.27
CA GLY A 163 -13.18 -10.24 1.13
C GLY A 163 -11.97 -9.91 0.26
N GLY A 164 -12.05 -10.21 -1.03
CA GLY A 164 -11.03 -9.82 -2.01
C GLY A 164 -11.23 -8.42 -2.57
N LEU A 165 -10.22 -7.92 -3.29
CA LEU A 165 -10.27 -6.68 -4.06
C LEU A 165 -10.00 -6.98 -5.53
N ASN A 166 -10.95 -6.67 -6.41
CA ASN A 166 -10.80 -6.81 -7.85
C ASN A 166 -10.83 -5.44 -8.52
N LEU A 167 -9.73 -5.05 -9.18
CA LEU A 167 -9.71 -3.91 -10.09
C LEU A 167 -9.88 -4.43 -11.52
N ALA A 168 -10.97 -4.06 -12.19
CA ALA A 168 -11.22 -4.48 -13.56
C ALA A 168 -10.09 -4.01 -14.51
N PRO A 169 -9.86 -4.71 -15.64
CA PRO A 169 -8.88 -4.30 -16.64
C PRO A 169 -9.11 -2.89 -17.17
N ALA A 170 -8.02 -2.20 -17.53
CA ALA A 170 -8.00 -0.84 -18.04
C ALA A 170 -8.69 0.20 -17.13
N GLN A 171 -8.83 -0.08 -15.83
CA GLN A 171 -9.36 0.86 -14.84
C GLN A 171 -8.24 1.46 -13.98
N SER A 172 -8.50 2.62 -13.40
CA SER A 172 -7.53 3.35 -12.59
C SER A 172 -8.07 3.72 -11.21
N ILE A 173 -7.19 3.66 -10.21
CA ILE A 173 -7.36 4.40 -8.96
C ILE A 173 -6.75 5.79 -9.15
N ILE A 174 -7.61 6.80 -9.30
CA ILE A 174 -7.23 8.16 -9.66
C ILE A 174 -7.08 8.97 -8.37
N LEU A 175 -5.94 9.64 -8.19
CA LEU A 175 -5.73 10.61 -7.12
C LEU A 175 -5.97 12.02 -7.65
N SER A 176 -6.79 12.80 -6.95
CA SER A 176 -7.14 14.17 -7.34
C SER A 176 -7.16 15.11 -6.13
N GLY A 177 -7.16 16.43 -6.37
CA GLY A 177 -7.16 17.45 -5.30
C GLY A 177 -5.83 17.62 -4.55
N GLY A 178 -4.80 16.86 -4.93
CA GLY A 178 -3.50 16.82 -4.24
C GLY A 178 -3.28 15.55 -3.41
N ALA A 179 -4.23 14.61 -3.42
CA ALA A 179 -4.11 13.33 -2.73
C ALA A 179 -2.82 12.59 -3.11
N LEU A 180 -2.17 11.98 -2.11
CA LEU A 180 -0.89 11.27 -2.27
C LEU A 180 -1.07 9.78 -2.00
N ALA A 181 -0.49 8.93 -2.85
CA ALA A 181 -0.58 7.47 -2.71
C ALA A 181 -0.10 6.97 -1.34
N LYS A 182 0.90 7.62 -0.75
CA LYS A 182 1.44 7.28 0.58
C LYS A 182 0.43 7.44 1.73
N ASN A 183 -0.71 8.11 1.49
CA ASN A 183 -1.78 8.31 2.47
C ASN A 183 -3.02 7.45 2.20
N VAL A 184 -2.99 6.59 1.17
CA VAL A 184 -4.09 5.70 0.80
C VAL A 184 -3.71 4.28 1.21
N PHE A 185 -4.49 3.67 2.08
CA PHE A 185 -4.25 2.33 2.61
C PHE A 185 -5.39 1.39 2.23
N TRP A 186 -5.04 0.31 1.54
CA TRP A 186 -5.93 -0.78 1.18
C TRP A 186 -5.62 -1.95 2.09
N VAL A 187 -6.55 -2.31 2.98
CA VAL A 187 -6.41 -3.40 3.95
C VAL A 187 -7.35 -4.52 3.52
N VAL A 188 -6.81 -5.57 2.91
CA VAL A 188 -7.58 -6.61 2.23
C VAL A 188 -7.30 -7.96 2.85
N SER A 189 -8.32 -8.61 3.41
CA SER A 189 -8.17 -9.92 4.06
C SER A 189 -8.26 -11.11 3.10
N GLY A 190 -8.77 -10.88 1.88
CA GLY A 190 -8.78 -11.84 0.79
C GLY A 190 -7.71 -11.56 -0.27
N SER A 191 -7.87 -12.19 -1.44
CA SER A 191 -6.96 -11.96 -2.57
C SER A 191 -7.18 -10.61 -3.23
N VAL A 192 -6.11 -10.07 -3.81
CA VAL A 192 -6.13 -8.84 -4.60
C VAL A 192 -5.82 -9.19 -6.04
N SER A 193 -6.67 -8.76 -6.96
CA SER A 193 -6.53 -8.95 -8.40
C SER A 193 -6.57 -7.60 -9.10
N ILE A 194 -5.49 -7.25 -9.78
CA ILE A 194 -5.37 -6.02 -10.57
C ILE A 194 -5.37 -6.43 -12.05
N GLY A 195 -6.42 -6.04 -12.76
CA GLY A 195 -6.57 -6.35 -14.18
C GLY A 195 -5.44 -5.77 -15.03
N GLY A 196 -5.18 -6.42 -16.18
CA GLY A 196 -4.18 -5.94 -17.11
C GLY A 196 -4.47 -4.51 -17.58
N THR A 197 -3.41 -3.75 -17.88
CA THR A 197 -3.46 -2.33 -18.30
C THR A 197 -4.10 -1.36 -17.30
N SER A 198 -4.32 -1.79 -16.05
CA SER A 198 -4.86 -0.94 -14.98
C SER A 198 -3.76 -0.16 -14.26
N SER A 199 -4.16 0.92 -13.56
CA SER A 199 -3.29 1.70 -12.68
C SER A 199 -3.80 1.69 -11.25
N PHE A 200 -2.94 1.34 -10.30
CA PHE A 200 -3.30 1.25 -8.89
C PHE A 200 -2.50 2.26 -8.07
N ALA A 201 -3.15 2.91 -7.11
CA ALA A 201 -2.53 3.90 -6.25
C ALA A 201 -2.87 3.62 -4.78
N GLY A 202 -1.83 3.55 -3.95
CA GLY A 202 -1.94 3.32 -2.52
C GLY A 202 -0.99 2.24 -2.01
N ILE A 203 -1.00 2.07 -0.70
CA ILE A 203 -0.29 1.02 0.03
C ILE A 203 -1.25 -0.15 0.21
N LEU A 204 -0.85 -1.33 -0.27
CA LEU A 204 -1.64 -2.55 -0.17
C LEU A 204 -1.11 -3.42 0.97
N LEU A 205 -1.98 -3.71 1.95
CA LEU A 205 -1.73 -4.62 3.07
C LEU A 205 -2.68 -5.82 2.90
N ALA A 206 -2.12 -6.97 2.53
CA ALA A 206 -2.84 -8.21 2.21
C ALA A 206 -2.07 -9.46 2.67
#